data_AF-A0A7D4P583-F1
#
_entry.id   AF-A0A7D4P583-F1
#
_cell.length_a   1.000
_cell.length_b   1.000
_cell.length_c   1.000
_cell.angle_alpha   90.00
_cell.angle_beta   90.00
_cell.angle_gamma   90.00
#
_symmetry.space_group_name_H-M   'P 1'
#
loop_
_entity.id
_entity.type
_entity.pdbx_description
1 polymer ?
#
loop_
_entity_poly.entity_id
_entity_poly.type
_entity_poly.pdbx_seq_one_letter_code
_entity_poly.pdbx_strand_id
1 'polypeptide(L)'
;MSHFSKTAFRSFTPWVLGISLGLVSSAGWAQNVVIGSLVSSQVNKLYVSEGQQVKVGQKLLDLDASRYHAKLKSLQAQVGMARAKLADAQIELDQAQDLFDRTVSTRRALDAAKLAYDLAKSEVDYAESQVAMHQSWSKYLYIKSPINGKISKIHAPVGTTVFKENTPMIELAPN
;
A
#
# COMPACT_ATOMS: atom_id res chain seq x y z
N MET A 1 -2.49 -79.97 46.67
CA MET A 1 -2.55 -79.31 47.99
C MET A 1 -1.34 -78.40 48.09
N SER A 2 -1.50 -77.11 47.76
CA SER A 2 -1.72 -75.99 48.70
C SER A 2 -0.49 -75.77 49.60
N HIS A 3 0.24 -74.65 49.50
CA HIS A 3 -0.16 -73.39 50.12
C HIS A 3 0.75 -72.22 49.65
N PHE A 4 0.13 -71.03 49.47
CA PHE A 4 0.49 -69.66 49.93
C PHE A 4 1.97 -69.22 49.92
N SER A 5 2.36 -67.95 49.73
CA SER A 5 1.74 -66.66 49.43
C SER A 5 2.87 -65.64 49.26
N LYS A 6 2.57 -64.61 48.49
CA LYS A 6 3.29 -63.35 48.24
C LYS A 6 4.04 -62.77 49.45
N THR A 7 5.23 -62.21 49.19
CA THR A 7 5.63 -60.87 49.65
C THR A 7 6.62 -60.27 48.66
N ALA A 8 6.27 -59.09 48.14
CA ALA A 8 7.09 -58.28 47.26
C ALA A 8 8.03 -57.40 48.08
N PHE A 9 9.30 -57.29 47.67
CA PHE A 9 10.18 -56.22 48.10
C PHE A 9 10.95 -55.69 46.88
N ARG A 10 10.70 -54.41 46.57
CA ARG A 10 11.33 -53.66 45.47
C ARG A 10 12.80 -53.44 45.79
N SER A 11 13.67 -53.67 44.81
CA SER A 11 14.98 -53.03 44.76
C SER A 11 15.25 -52.51 43.35
N PHE A 12 16.00 -51.41 43.34
CA PHE A 12 16.01 -50.32 42.40
C PHE A 12 17.32 -50.39 41.61
N THR A 13 17.28 -50.36 40.28
CA THR A 13 18.48 -50.13 39.46
C THR A 13 18.15 -49.07 38.41
N PRO A 14 18.90 -47.95 38.32
CA PRO A 14 18.68 -46.97 37.27
C PRO A 14 19.48 -47.38 36.03
N TRP A 15 18.81 -47.52 34.89
CA TRP A 15 19.47 -47.57 33.58
C TRP A 15 19.70 -46.15 33.08
N VAL A 16 20.96 -45.77 32.91
CA VAL A 16 21.36 -44.53 32.25
C VAL A 16 21.11 -44.70 30.75
N LEU A 17 20.01 -44.13 30.25
CA LEU A 17 19.78 -43.98 28.82
C LEU A 17 20.70 -42.87 28.29
N GLY A 18 21.69 -43.26 27.50
CA GLY A 18 22.50 -42.33 26.72
C GLY A 18 21.63 -41.59 25.72
N ILE A 19 21.46 -40.29 25.91
CA ILE A 19 20.82 -39.41 24.93
C ILE A 19 21.90 -39.02 23.93
N SER A 20 21.77 -39.51 22.70
CA SER A 20 22.55 -39.05 21.56
C SER A 20 22.31 -37.56 21.35
N LEU A 21 23.39 -36.77 21.41
CA LEU A 21 23.36 -35.37 21.02
C LEU A 21 23.17 -35.31 19.51
N GLY A 22 21.91 -35.20 19.06
CA GLY A 22 21.61 -34.82 17.71
C GLY A 22 22.12 -33.40 17.48
N LEU A 23 23.19 -33.26 16.71
CA LEU A 23 23.59 -31.98 16.12
C LEU A 23 22.44 -31.51 15.22
N VAL A 24 21.50 -30.76 15.78
CA VAL A 24 20.65 -29.86 14.99
C VAL A 24 21.60 -28.78 14.49
N SER A 25 22.13 -28.99 13.29
CA SER A 25 22.73 -27.91 12.52
C SER A 25 21.58 -26.96 12.19
N SER A 26 21.51 -25.82 12.87
CA SER A 26 20.63 -24.73 12.43
C SER A 26 21.19 -24.21 11.12
N ALA A 27 20.81 -24.85 10.01
CA ALA A 27 20.93 -24.27 8.68
C ALA A 27 20.29 -22.88 8.77
N GLY A 28 21.10 -21.84 8.65
CA GLY A 28 20.65 -20.46 8.76
C GLY A 28 19.51 -20.23 7.78
N TRP A 29 18.33 -19.95 8.31
CA TRP A 29 17.13 -19.72 7.54
C TRP A 29 17.32 -18.44 6.73
N ALA A 30 17.66 -18.56 5.44
CA ALA A 30 17.46 -17.46 4.50
C ALA A 30 15.94 -17.26 4.42
N GLN A 31 15.41 -16.27 5.14
CA GLN A 31 13.98 -15.98 5.09
C GLN A 31 13.63 -15.48 3.70
N ASN A 32 12.79 -16.22 2.99
CA ASN A 32 12.26 -15.79 1.71
C ASN A 32 11.41 -14.52 1.91
N VAL A 33 11.51 -13.58 0.97
CA VAL A 33 10.73 -12.34 0.98
C VAL A 33 9.51 -12.53 0.09
N VAL A 34 8.32 -12.52 0.69
CA VAL A 34 7.04 -12.55 -0.03
C VAL A 34 6.62 -11.11 -0.31
N ILE A 35 6.46 -10.77 -1.58
CA ILE A 35 5.96 -9.48 -2.02
C ILE A 35 4.46 -9.59 -2.25
N GLY A 36 3.68 -8.78 -1.53
CA GLY A 36 2.24 -8.64 -1.75
C GLY A 36 1.85 -7.36 -2.46
N SER A 37 0.63 -7.29 -2.98
CA SER A 37 0.06 -6.04 -3.50
C SER A 37 -0.56 -5.19 -2.39
N LEU A 38 -0.39 -3.88 -2.50
CA LEU A 38 -1.03 -2.89 -1.63
C LEU A 38 -2.30 -2.27 -2.25
N VAL A 39 -2.63 -2.64 -3.50
CA VAL A 39 -3.79 -2.11 -4.23
C VAL A 39 -4.58 -3.28 -4.83
N SER A 40 -5.90 -3.22 -4.70
CA SER A 40 -6.80 -4.17 -5.35
C SER A 40 -6.91 -3.87 -6.84
N SER A 41 -6.33 -4.74 -7.68
CA SER A 41 -6.34 -4.63 -9.14
C SER A 41 -6.05 -5.99 -9.79
N GLN A 42 -6.03 -6.05 -11.12
CA GLN A 42 -5.67 -7.24 -11.88
C GLN A 42 -4.20 -7.19 -12.31
N VAL A 43 -3.50 -8.32 -12.32
CA VAL A 43 -2.15 -8.41 -12.90
C VAL A 43 -2.25 -8.24 -14.41
N ASN A 44 -1.70 -7.12 -14.91
CA ASN A 44 -1.70 -6.77 -16.33
C ASN A 44 -0.52 -7.41 -17.07
N LYS A 45 0.68 -7.34 -16.49
CA LYS A 45 1.89 -7.88 -17.12
C LYS A 45 2.88 -8.41 -16.08
N LEU A 46 3.51 -9.52 -16.42
CA LEU A 46 4.61 -10.12 -15.66
C LEU A 46 5.91 -9.97 -16.46
N TYR A 47 6.98 -9.50 -15.81
CA TYR A 47 8.29 -9.20 -16.44
C TYR A 47 9.38 -10.20 -16.08
N VAL A 48 9.09 -11.15 -15.19
CA VAL A 48 10.05 -12.09 -14.66
C VAL A 48 9.54 -13.52 -14.74
N SER A 49 10.46 -14.48 -14.69
CA SER A 49 10.15 -15.91 -14.62
C SER A 49 10.72 -16.53 -13.35
N GLU A 50 10.14 -17.64 -12.92
CA GLU A 50 10.70 -18.43 -11.81
C GLU A 50 12.14 -18.84 -12.12
N GLY A 51 13.01 -18.75 -11.12
CA GLY A 51 14.43 -19.00 -11.24
C GLY A 51 15.26 -17.83 -11.79
N GLN A 52 14.65 -16.73 -12.23
CA GLN A 52 15.37 -15.55 -12.72
C GLN A 52 16.02 -14.77 -11.58
N GLN A 53 17.25 -14.28 -11.80
CA GLN A 53 17.89 -13.33 -10.89
C GLN A 53 17.33 -11.92 -11.10
N VAL A 54 17.10 -11.22 -10.00
CA VAL A 54 16.59 -9.84 -9.98
C VAL A 54 17.41 -8.95 -9.08
N LYS A 55 17.44 -7.66 -9.41
CA LYS A 55 18.10 -6.61 -8.62
C LYS A 55 17.09 -5.77 -7.86
N VAL A 56 17.54 -5.11 -6.78
CA VAL A 56 16.74 -4.10 -6.07
C VAL A 56 16.20 -3.07 -7.06
N GLY A 57 14.92 -2.75 -6.95
CA GLY A 57 14.22 -1.81 -7.82
C GLY A 57 13.82 -2.36 -9.18
N GLN A 58 14.22 -3.58 -9.54
CA GLN A 58 13.80 -4.22 -10.78
C GLN A 58 12.30 -4.47 -10.76
N LYS A 59 11.64 -4.08 -11.86
CA LYS A 59 10.21 -4.26 -12.08
C LYS A 59 9.88 -5.73 -12.29
N LEU A 60 8.94 -6.26 -11.50
CA LEU A 60 8.57 -7.66 -11.50
C LEU A 60 7.23 -7.89 -12.19
N LEU A 61 6.21 -7.10 -11.84
CA LEU A 61 4.90 -7.13 -12.48
C LEU A 61 4.20 -5.77 -12.39
N ASP A 62 3.18 -5.62 -13.24
CA ASP A 62 2.30 -4.45 -13.29
C ASP A 62 0.86 -4.84 -13.04
N LEU A 63 0.19 -3.96 -12.32
CA LEU A 63 -1.24 -4.01 -12.11
C LEU A 63 -1.97 -3.16 -13.15
N ASP A 64 -3.22 -3.53 -13.45
CA ASP A 64 -4.09 -2.72 -14.31
C ASP A 64 -4.32 -1.34 -13.66
N ALA A 65 -3.96 -0.30 -14.40
CA ALA A 65 -4.05 1.09 -14.00
C ALA A 65 -5.32 1.79 -14.51
N SER A 66 -6.22 1.10 -15.22
CA SER A 66 -7.39 1.71 -15.86
C SER A 66 -8.29 2.45 -14.87
N ARG A 67 -8.65 1.78 -13.75
CA ARG A 67 -9.44 2.40 -12.67
C ARG A 67 -8.69 3.55 -12.00
N TYR A 68 -7.39 3.39 -11.83
CA TYR A 68 -6.52 4.40 -11.26
C TYR A 68 -6.52 5.68 -12.11
N HIS A 69 -6.33 5.56 -13.43
CA HIS A 69 -6.33 6.68 -14.36
C HIS A 69 -7.70 7.34 -14.48
N ALA A 70 -8.79 6.55 -14.50
CA ALA A 70 -10.15 7.09 -14.50
C ALA A 70 -10.41 7.96 -13.25
N LYS A 71 -10.00 7.48 -12.06
CA LYS A 71 -10.13 8.25 -10.83
C LYS A 71 -9.26 9.49 -10.83
N LEU A 72 -8.01 9.40 -11.29
CA LEU A 72 -7.11 10.55 -11.41
C LEU A 72 -7.71 11.64 -12.31
N LYS A 73 -8.25 11.25 -13.47
CA LYS A 73 -8.92 12.18 -14.40
C LYS A 73 -10.12 12.87 -13.74
N SER A 74 -10.93 12.13 -12.98
CA SER A 74 -12.06 12.70 -12.23
C SER A 74 -11.61 13.71 -11.18
N LEU A 75 -10.54 13.43 -10.42
CA LEU A 75 -10.00 14.36 -9.43
C LEU A 75 -9.41 15.61 -10.08
N GLN A 76 -8.72 15.46 -11.21
CA GLN A 76 -8.21 16.61 -11.98
C GLN A 76 -9.35 17.51 -12.51
N ALA A 77 -10.48 16.91 -12.92
CA ALA A 77 -11.66 17.69 -13.30
C ALA A 77 -12.23 18.49 -12.11
N GLN A 78 -12.23 17.91 -10.89
CA GLN A 78 -12.64 18.61 -9.68
C GLN A 78 -11.73 19.80 -9.36
N VAL A 79 -10.41 19.68 -9.56
CA VAL A 79 -9.48 20.83 -9.47
C VAL A 79 -9.88 21.91 -10.48
N GLY A 80 -10.19 21.54 -11.72
CA GLY A 80 -10.67 22.47 -12.74
C GLY A 80 -11.93 23.22 -12.32
N MET A 81 -12.91 22.52 -11.75
CA MET A 81 -14.15 23.12 -11.22
C MET A 81 -13.87 24.09 -10.06
N ALA A 82 -13.03 23.69 -9.09
CA ALA A 82 -12.67 24.53 -7.96
C ALA A 82 -11.92 25.80 -8.40
N ARG A 83 -11.02 25.67 -9.38
CA ARG A 83 -10.30 26.83 -9.96
C ARG A 83 -11.23 27.79 -10.68
N ALA A 84 -12.24 27.28 -11.40
CA ALA A 84 -13.24 28.14 -12.03
C ALA A 84 -14.05 28.91 -10.98
N LYS A 85 -14.45 28.26 -9.88
CA LYS A 85 -15.15 28.91 -8.76
C LYS A 85 -14.27 29.95 -8.06
N LEU A 86 -12.98 29.68 -7.88
CA LEU A 86 -12.03 30.65 -7.35
C LEU A 86 -11.91 31.88 -8.26
N ALA A 87 -11.84 31.67 -9.58
CA ALA A 87 -11.78 32.78 -10.53
C ALA A 87 -13.04 33.66 -10.48
N ASP A 88 -14.22 33.04 -10.36
CA ASP A 88 -15.49 33.76 -10.20
C ASP A 88 -15.53 34.57 -8.89
N ALA A 89 -15.17 33.95 -7.76
CA ALA A 89 -15.11 34.62 -6.47
C ALA A 89 -14.07 35.76 -6.42
N GLN A 90 -12.97 35.64 -7.19
CA GLN A 90 -12.01 36.73 -7.35
C GLN A 90 -12.64 37.92 -8.07
N ILE A 91 -13.40 37.68 -9.15
CA ILE A 91 -14.11 38.76 -9.87
C ILE A 91 -15.10 39.46 -8.94
N GLU A 92 -15.87 38.70 -8.15
CA GLU A 92 -16.81 39.26 -7.17
C GLU A 92 -16.10 40.08 -6.09
N LEU A 93 -14.96 39.61 -5.58
CA LEU A 93 -14.15 40.35 -4.61
C LEU A 93 -13.62 41.66 -5.20
N ASP A 94 -13.10 41.64 -6.43
CA ASP A 94 -12.58 42.83 -7.10
C ASP A 94 -13.70 43.87 -7.31
N GLN A 95 -14.89 43.43 -7.71
CA GLN A 95 -16.07 44.29 -7.84
C GLN A 95 -16.52 44.86 -6.49
N ALA A 96 -16.57 44.03 -5.44
CA ALA A 96 -16.95 44.47 -4.10
C ALA A 96 -15.96 45.51 -3.55
N GLN A 97 -14.67 45.34 -3.84
CA GLN A 97 -13.63 46.30 -3.47
C GLN A 97 -13.81 47.65 -4.18
N ASP A 98 -14.02 47.67 -5.51
CA ASP A 98 -14.29 48.91 -6.25
C ASP A 98 -15.51 49.66 -5.69
N LEU A 99 -16.61 48.94 -5.46
CA LEU A 99 -17.83 49.54 -4.92
C LEU A 99 -17.66 50.06 -3.49
N PHE A 100 -16.86 49.38 -2.67
CA PHE A 100 -16.53 49.85 -1.32
C PHE A 100 -15.68 51.12 -1.36
N ASP A 101 -14.65 51.16 -2.20
CA ASP A 101 -13.75 52.31 -2.35
C ASP A 101 -14.49 53.54 -2.87
N ARG A 102 -15.50 53.33 -3.71
CA ARG A 102 -16.42 54.38 -4.19
C ARG A 102 -17.52 54.75 -3.17
N THR A 103 -17.50 54.17 -1.96
CA THR A 103 -18.49 54.39 -0.90
C THR A 103 -19.92 54.01 -1.31
N VAL A 104 -20.06 53.11 -2.28
CA VAL A 104 -21.36 52.60 -2.79
C VAL A 104 -21.79 51.36 -2.01
N SER A 105 -20.84 50.55 -1.55
CA SER A 105 -21.09 49.30 -0.82
C SER A 105 -20.67 49.37 0.64
N THR A 106 -21.18 48.44 1.45
CA THR A 106 -20.86 48.36 2.88
C THR A 106 -19.62 47.51 3.12
N ARG A 107 -18.92 47.76 4.24
CA ARG A 107 -17.81 46.90 4.67
C ARG A 107 -18.21 45.43 4.80
N ARG A 108 -19.43 45.17 5.26
CA ARG A 108 -19.97 43.80 5.39
C ARG A 108 -20.04 43.07 4.05
N ALA A 109 -20.36 43.78 2.96
CA ALA A 109 -20.41 43.18 1.63
C ALA A 109 -19.00 42.85 1.12
N LEU A 110 -18.02 43.73 1.32
CA LEU A 110 -16.61 43.45 1.01
C LEU A 110 -16.08 42.25 1.81
N ASP A 111 -16.33 42.24 3.13
CA ASP A 111 -15.91 41.13 4.01
C ASP A 111 -16.55 39.79 3.58
N ALA A 112 -17.80 39.81 3.13
CA ALA A 112 -18.49 38.63 2.61
C ALA A 112 -17.86 38.11 1.30
N ALA A 113 -17.54 39.00 0.35
CA ALA A 113 -16.88 38.63 -0.89
C ALA A 113 -15.47 38.08 -0.63
N LYS A 114 -14.74 38.68 0.31
CA LYS A 114 -13.42 38.18 0.72
C LYS A 114 -13.50 36.79 1.32
N LEU A 115 -14.48 36.54 2.19
CA LEU A 115 -14.71 35.22 2.77
C LEU A 115 -15.04 34.18 1.68
N ALA A 116 -15.85 34.54 0.69
CA ALA A 116 -16.19 33.67 -0.43
C ALA A 116 -14.94 33.31 -1.27
N TYR A 117 -14.08 34.28 -1.55
CA TYR A 117 -12.79 34.06 -2.21
C TYR A 117 -11.88 33.11 -1.40
N ASP A 118 -11.70 33.38 -0.10
CA ASP A 118 -10.84 32.55 0.76
C ASP A 118 -11.36 31.10 0.87
N LEU A 119 -12.69 30.92 0.88
CA LEU A 119 -13.33 29.60 0.83
C LEU A 119 -13.06 28.89 -0.51
N ALA A 120 -13.28 29.58 -1.64
CA ALA A 120 -13.04 29.01 -2.96
C ALA A 120 -11.56 28.65 -3.17
N LYS A 121 -10.64 29.43 -2.59
CA LYS A 121 -9.21 29.14 -2.59
C LYS A 121 -8.90 27.87 -1.82
N SER A 122 -9.49 27.73 -0.62
CA SER A 122 -9.34 26.52 0.19
C SER A 122 -9.91 25.28 -0.50
N GLU A 123 -10.97 25.41 -1.30
CA GLU A 123 -11.51 24.32 -2.11
C GLU A 123 -10.55 23.87 -3.23
N VAL A 124 -9.80 24.80 -3.83
CA VAL A 124 -8.72 24.46 -4.79
C VAL A 124 -7.63 23.66 -4.10
N ASP A 125 -7.13 24.16 -2.97
CA ASP A 125 -6.07 23.49 -2.21
C ASP A 125 -6.48 22.07 -1.77
N TYR A 126 -7.74 21.92 -1.35
CA TYR A 126 -8.32 20.61 -1.04
C TYR A 126 -8.35 19.70 -2.27
N ALA A 127 -8.90 20.16 -3.41
CA ALA A 127 -8.99 19.35 -4.61
C ALA A 127 -7.61 18.91 -5.13
N GLU A 128 -6.62 19.81 -5.07
CA GLU A 128 -5.23 19.51 -5.44
C GLU A 128 -4.59 18.48 -4.50
N SER A 129 -4.86 18.59 -3.20
CA SER A 129 -4.42 17.61 -2.20
C SER A 129 -4.98 16.21 -2.49
N GLN A 130 -6.23 16.12 -2.93
CA GLN A 130 -6.83 14.83 -3.31
C GLN A 130 -6.15 14.23 -4.55
N VAL A 131 -5.77 15.05 -5.53
CA VAL A 131 -4.97 14.61 -6.68
C VAL A 131 -3.60 14.09 -6.23
N ALA A 132 -2.90 14.85 -5.39
CA ALA A 132 -1.57 14.48 -4.89
C ALA A 132 -1.62 13.18 -4.07
N MET A 133 -2.62 13.03 -3.21
CA MET A 133 -2.87 11.81 -2.45
C MET A 133 -3.06 10.62 -3.40
N HIS A 134 -3.93 10.72 -4.41
CA HIS A 134 -4.14 9.65 -5.37
C HIS A 134 -2.90 9.36 -6.22
N GLN A 135 -2.12 10.38 -6.58
CA GLN A 135 -0.84 10.24 -7.27
C GLN A 135 0.19 9.42 -6.48
N SER A 136 0.22 9.59 -5.15
CA SER A 136 1.12 8.84 -4.28
C SER A 136 0.94 7.31 -4.36
N TRP A 137 -0.26 6.85 -4.75
CA TRP A 137 -0.57 5.42 -4.92
C TRP A 137 -0.06 4.84 -6.24
N SER A 138 0.32 5.66 -7.23
CA SER A 138 0.78 5.19 -8.54
C SER A 138 1.98 4.23 -8.43
N LYS A 139 2.87 4.48 -7.47
CA LYS A 139 4.06 3.64 -7.24
C LYS A 139 3.72 2.19 -6.89
N TYR A 140 2.53 1.93 -6.34
CA TYR A 140 2.08 0.59 -5.94
C TYR A 140 1.40 -0.17 -7.07
N LEU A 141 1.17 0.47 -8.23
CA LEU A 141 0.75 -0.22 -9.46
C LEU A 141 1.90 -1.01 -10.10
N TYR A 142 3.14 -0.71 -9.71
CA TYR A 142 4.35 -1.34 -10.20
C TYR A 142 5.02 -2.09 -9.05
N ILE A 143 4.99 -3.41 -9.09
CA ILE A 143 5.64 -4.23 -8.07
C ILE A 143 7.11 -4.41 -8.44
N LYS A 144 8.00 -3.99 -7.55
CA LYS A 144 9.45 -4.02 -7.73
C LYS A 144 10.12 -4.91 -6.69
N SER A 145 11.29 -5.43 -7.01
CA SER A 145 12.09 -6.21 -6.06
C SER A 145 12.65 -5.32 -4.95
N PRO A 146 12.45 -5.64 -3.66
CA PRO A 146 13.06 -4.93 -2.53
C PRO A 146 14.50 -5.38 -2.26
N ILE A 147 14.91 -6.55 -2.78
CA ILE A 147 16.22 -7.15 -2.55
C ILE A 147 16.87 -7.59 -3.87
N ASN A 148 18.19 -7.79 -3.85
CA ASN A 148 18.84 -8.61 -4.88
C ASN A 148 18.57 -10.08 -4.52
N GLY A 149 18.16 -10.88 -5.49
CA GLY A 149 17.79 -12.26 -5.21
C GLY A 149 17.38 -13.02 -6.45
N LYS A 150 16.77 -14.18 -6.22
CA LYS A 150 16.21 -15.05 -7.24
C LYS A 150 14.72 -15.22 -7.02
N ILE A 151 13.94 -15.16 -8.08
CA ILE A 151 12.49 -15.45 -8.04
C ILE A 151 12.33 -16.93 -7.69
N SER A 152 11.81 -17.24 -6.52
CA SER A 152 11.57 -18.64 -6.10
C SER A 152 10.20 -19.12 -6.57
N LYS A 153 9.17 -18.27 -6.49
CA LYS A 153 7.80 -18.62 -6.86
C LYS A 153 6.99 -17.42 -7.33
N ILE A 154 6.11 -17.66 -8.31
CA ILE A 154 5.13 -16.68 -8.79
C ILE A 154 3.73 -17.17 -8.44
N HIS A 155 3.05 -16.45 -7.54
CA HIS A 155 1.70 -16.78 -7.08
C HIS A 155 0.61 -16.15 -7.95
N ALA A 156 0.92 -15.04 -8.63
CA ALA A 156 -0.05 -14.25 -9.38
C ALA A 156 0.36 -14.16 -10.87
N PRO A 157 -0.04 -15.12 -11.71
CA PRO A 157 0.14 -15.03 -13.16
C PRO A 157 -0.70 -13.88 -13.75
N VAL A 158 -0.41 -13.51 -15.00
CA VAL A 158 -1.18 -12.51 -15.75
C VAL A 158 -2.67 -12.86 -15.73
N GLY A 159 -3.51 -11.86 -15.50
CA GLY A 159 -4.96 -12.03 -15.39
C GLY A 159 -5.46 -12.31 -13.97
N THR A 160 -4.58 -12.61 -13.00
CA THR A 160 -4.96 -12.81 -11.60
C THR A 160 -5.57 -11.52 -11.02
N THR A 161 -6.70 -11.64 -10.33
CA THR A 161 -7.34 -10.51 -9.67
C THR A 161 -6.99 -10.49 -8.19
N VAL A 162 -6.63 -9.31 -7.71
CA VAL A 162 -6.15 -9.07 -6.36
C VAL A 162 -7.21 -8.24 -5.64
N PHE A 163 -7.81 -8.81 -4.60
CA PHE A 163 -8.88 -8.13 -3.86
C PHE A 163 -8.46 -7.67 -2.45
N LYS A 164 -7.40 -8.24 -1.89
CA LYS A 164 -6.95 -7.97 -0.51
C LYS A 164 -5.54 -7.39 -0.48
N GLU A 165 -5.33 -6.44 0.41
CA GLU A 165 -3.98 -6.00 0.77
C GLU A 165 -3.12 -7.18 1.23
N ASN A 166 -1.85 -7.16 0.84
CA ASN A 166 -0.87 -8.19 1.12
C ASN A 166 -1.21 -9.58 0.54
N THR A 167 -2.00 -9.65 -0.54
CA THR A 167 -2.13 -10.89 -1.32
C THR A 167 -0.75 -11.26 -1.88
N PRO A 168 -0.19 -12.45 -1.59
CA PRO A 168 1.12 -12.87 -2.09
C PRO A 168 1.17 -12.88 -3.62
N MET A 169 2.18 -12.21 -4.20
CA MET A 169 2.37 -12.13 -5.64
C MET A 169 3.58 -12.92 -6.09
N ILE A 170 4.72 -12.63 -5.49
CA ILE A 170 6.04 -13.17 -5.87
C ILE A 170 6.82 -13.44 -4.60
N GLU A 171 7.53 -14.55 -4.59
CA GLU A 171 8.47 -14.93 -3.55
C GLU A 171 9.91 -14.82 -4.07
N LEU A 172 10.78 -14.25 -3.25
CA LEU A 172 12.20 -14.06 -3.54
C LEU A 172 13.06 -14.81 -2.53
N ALA A 173 14.03 -15.56 -3.03
CA ALA A 173 15.13 -16.08 -2.24
C ALA A 173 16.31 -15.08 -2.30
N PRO A 174 16.91 -14.68 -1.18
CA PRO A 174 18.15 -13.92 -1.18
C PRO A 174 19.26 -14.68 -1.91
N ASN A 175 20.14 -13.95 -2.60
CA ASN A 175 21.36 -14.52 -3.19
C ASN A 175 22.45 -14.73 -2.15
#